data_AF-A0AAN7I0D8-F1
#
_entry.id   AF-A0AAN7I0D8-F1
#
_cell.length_a   1.000
_cell.length_b   1.000
_cell.length_c   1.000
_cell.angle_alpha   90.00
_cell.angle_beta   90.00
_cell.angle_gamma   90.00
#
_symmetry.space_group_name_H-M   'P 1'
#
loop_
_entity.id
_entity.type
_entity.pdbx_description
1 polymer ?
#
loop_
_entity_poly.entity_id
_entity_poly.type
_entity_poly.pdbx_seq_one_letter_code
_entity_poly.pdbx_strand_id
1 'polypeptide(L)'
;MQSYLVKSQLQGNDGGVMFWSCITAEGPGYGTIIIEDAINSGLYVDILKTPLNDTLEHFGKTPSDVRFQQDRATLHTSGITKQWFTDNGFNLDKNMNCPTQSPDLSPIEHVWHLLKLRLNKYPTRPSTKEELERRINIQWYKITEKECQKYIDSMPARIKAVIKSKGGSTHY
;
A
#
# COMPACT_ATOMS: atom_id res chain seq x y z
N MET A 1 -4.58 10.22 7.13
CA MET A 1 -3.51 9.23 7.36
C MET A 1 -4.03 7.92 6.80
N GLN A 2 -3.41 7.36 5.76
CA GLN A 2 -3.60 5.96 5.42
C GLN A 2 -2.25 5.37 4.98
N SER A 3 -1.38 5.24 5.98
CA SER A 3 -0.60 4.02 6.11
C SER A 3 -1.53 2.91 6.56
N TYR A 4 -1.42 1.73 5.95
CA TYR A 4 -2.27 0.61 6.31
C TYR A 4 -1.72 -0.05 7.56
N LEU A 5 -2.46 0.08 8.66
CA LEU A 5 -2.21 -0.68 9.87
C LEU A 5 -2.63 -2.13 9.63
N VAL A 6 -1.66 -3.04 9.57
CA VAL A 6 -1.93 -4.48 9.58
C VAL A 6 -2.25 -4.87 11.03
N LYS A 7 -3.50 -4.62 11.45
CA LYS A 7 -3.99 -5.09 12.75
C LYS A 7 -4.16 -6.61 12.72
N SER A 8 -3.21 -7.36 13.27
CA SER A 8 -3.54 -8.67 13.85
C SER A 8 -4.13 -8.43 15.23
N GLN A 9 -5.36 -8.85 15.50
CA GLN A 9 -5.97 -8.61 16.81
C GLN A 9 -5.22 -9.34 17.93
N LEU A 10 -4.44 -8.59 18.70
CA LEU A 10 -3.93 -8.95 20.02
C LEU A 10 -4.73 -8.12 21.03
N GLN A 11 -5.44 -8.77 21.95
CA GLN A 11 -6.16 -8.05 23.00
C GLN A 11 -5.26 -7.96 24.23
N GLY A 12 -4.94 -6.72 24.61
CA GLY A 12 -4.00 -6.32 25.65
C GLY A 12 -3.19 -5.11 25.18
N ASN A 13 -3.81 -3.93 25.13
CA ASN A 13 -3.27 -2.64 24.63
C ASN A 13 -2.63 -2.67 23.21
N ASP A 14 -3.45 -2.50 22.17
CA ASP A 14 -3.15 -1.93 20.83
C ASP A 14 -1.84 -2.32 20.08
N GLY A 15 -1.28 -3.51 20.31
CA GLY A 15 -0.02 -4.01 19.73
C GLY A 15 -0.01 -4.35 18.23
N GLY A 16 -0.52 -3.48 17.35
CA GLY A 16 -0.37 -3.59 15.89
C GLY A 16 1.00 -3.08 15.39
N VAL A 17 1.32 -3.41 14.13
CA VAL A 17 2.47 -2.82 13.41
C VAL A 17 1.97 -2.07 12.18
N MET A 18 2.62 -0.95 11.89
CA MET A 18 2.35 -0.16 10.69
C MET A 18 3.31 -0.63 9.59
N PHE A 19 2.77 -1.02 8.43
CA PHE A 19 3.55 -1.54 7.31
C PHE A 19 3.28 -0.68 6.09
N TRP A 20 4.34 -0.26 5.40
CA TRP A 20 4.25 0.43 4.13
C TRP A 20 4.89 -0.42 3.04
N SER A 21 4.23 -0.50 1.89
CA SER A 21 4.78 -1.06 0.66
C SER A 21 3.94 -0.59 -0.53
N CYS A 22 4.33 -1.00 -1.73
CA CYS A 22 3.60 -0.77 -2.98
C CYS A 22 3.47 -2.09 -3.75
N ILE A 23 2.62 -2.11 -4.78
CA ILE A 23 2.47 -3.25 -5.69
C ILE A 23 2.58 -2.78 -7.13
N THR A 24 3.05 -3.66 -8.00
CA THR A 24 3.05 -3.48 -9.46
C THR A 24 2.32 -4.66 -10.10
N ALA A 25 2.10 -4.58 -11.41
CA ALA A 25 1.60 -5.73 -12.18
C ALA A 25 2.64 -6.88 -12.25
N GLU A 26 3.89 -6.64 -11.86
CA GLU A 26 4.97 -7.62 -11.83
C GLU A 26 5.14 -8.29 -10.45
N GLY A 27 4.55 -7.73 -9.39
CA GLY A 27 4.59 -8.33 -8.06
C GLY A 27 4.49 -7.34 -6.90
N PRO A 28 4.70 -7.83 -5.66
CA PRO A 28 4.84 -6.95 -4.49
C PRO A 28 6.15 -6.16 -4.58
N GLY A 29 6.10 -4.88 -4.22
CA GLY A 29 7.31 -4.07 -4.01
C GLY A 29 7.97 -4.37 -2.67
N TYR A 30 9.09 -3.69 -2.41
CA TYR A 30 9.72 -3.73 -1.10
C TYR A 30 8.82 -3.07 -0.05
N GLY A 31 8.81 -3.67 1.14
CA GLY A 31 8.02 -3.20 2.26
C GLY A 31 8.86 -2.91 3.48
N THR A 32 8.38 -2.01 4.33
CA THR A 32 9.04 -1.61 5.57
C THR A 32 8.04 -1.51 6.73
N ILE A 33 8.49 -1.89 7.93
CA ILE A 33 7.74 -1.65 9.16
C ILE A 33 8.08 -0.27 9.68
N ILE A 34 7.05 0.48 10.02
CA ILE A 34 7.16 1.83 10.57
C ILE A 34 7.02 1.71 12.09
N ILE A 35 8.09 2.10 12.78
CA ILE A 35 8.21 2.02 14.24
C ILE A 35 7.58 3.24 14.91
N GLU A 36 7.48 4.36 14.19
CA GLU A 36 6.88 5.60 14.67
C GLU A 36 5.36 5.48 14.83
N ASP A 37 4.83 5.94 15.97
CA ASP A 37 3.38 5.91 16.27
C ASP A 37 2.58 6.87 15.37
N ALA A 38 3.23 7.89 14.80
CA ALA A 38 2.61 8.86 13.91
C ALA A 38 3.50 9.14 12.69
N ILE A 39 2.95 8.94 11.49
CA ILE A 39 3.62 9.35 10.25
C ILE A 39 3.33 10.82 9.97
N ASN A 40 4.40 11.61 9.85
CA ASN A 40 4.37 12.92 9.24
C ASN A 40 4.87 12.86 7.78
N SER A 41 4.66 13.94 7.03
CA SER A 41 5.08 14.01 5.62
C SER A 41 6.58 13.81 5.39
N GLY A 42 7.44 14.17 6.35
CA GLY A 42 8.89 14.03 6.24
C GLY A 42 9.29 12.56 6.31
N LEU A 43 8.78 11.85 7.32
CA LEU A 43 8.95 10.40 7.44
C LEU A 43 8.38 9.68 6.22
N TYR A 44 7.25 10.12 5.68
CA TYR A 44 6.71 9.56 4.45
C TYR A 44 7.66 9.71 3.27
N VAL A 45 8.25 10.89 3.08
CA VAL A 45 9.27 11.11 2.05
C VAL A 45 10.48 10.20 2.27
N ASP A 46 10.93 9.99 3.50
CA ASP A 46 12.04 9.07 3.79
C ASP A 46 11.68 7.62 3.46
N ILE A 47 10.44 7.20 3.70
CA ILE A 47 9.92 5.90 3.26
C ILE A 47 9.90 5.82 1.72
N LEU A 48 9.54 6.89 1.00
CA LEU A 48 9.58 6.85 -0.47
C LEU A 48 11.02 6.73 -1.01
N LYS A 49 12.01 7.30 -0.34
CA LYS A 49 13.42 7.27 -0.82
C LYS A 49 14.02 5.88 -0.93
N THR A 50 13.58 4.94 -0.10
CA THR A 50 14.14 3.59 -0.07
C THR A 50 13.15 2.61 -0.69
N PRO A 51 12.10 2.10 0.00
CA PRO A 51 11.32 1.01 -0.57
C PRO A 51 10.55 1.34 -1.86
N LEU A 52 10.21 2.60 -2.19
CA LEU A 52 9.68 2.89 -3.55
C LEU A 52 10.78 2.82 -4.61
N ASN A 53 11.92 3.50 -4.39
CA ASN A 53 13.02 3.53 -5.36
C ASN A 53 13.63 2.14 -5.58
N ASP A 54 13.87 1.38 -4.51
CA ASP A 54 14.35 0.00 -4.59
C ASP A 54 13.35 -0.86 -5.38
N THR A 55 12.05 -0.63 -5.22
CA THR A 55 11.02 -1.37 -5.98
C THR A 55 11.11 -1.05 -7.47
N LEU A 56 11.28 0.22 -7.83
CA LEU A 56 11.43 0.62 -9.22
C LEU A 56 12.69 -0.01 -9.83
N GLU A 57 13.82 0.03 -9.12
CA GLU A 57 15.07 -0.59 -9.55
C GLU A 57 14.91 -2.10 -9.75
N HIS A 58 14.29 -2.79 -8.78
CA HIS A 58 14.05 -4.24 -8.84
C HIS A 58 13.27 -4.67 -10.09
N PHE A 59 12.26 -3.88 -10.47
CA PHE A 59 11.46 -4.14 -11.67
C PHE A 59 12.01 -3.48 -12.93
N GLY A 60 13.22 -2.89 -12.89
CA GLY A 60 13.84 -2.20 -14.02
C GLY A 60 13.00 -1.05 -14.56
N LYS A 61 12.31 -0.32 -13.67
CA LYS A 61 11.43 0.80 -13.99
C LYS A 61 12.08 2.12 -13.59
N THR A 62 11.72 3.17 -14.31
CA THR A 62 11.96 4.56 -13.91
C THR A 62 10.66 5.22 -13.47
N PRO A 63 10.72 6.34 -12.75
CA PRO A 63 9.54 7.18 -12.45
C PRO A 63 8.71 7.55 -13.68
N SER A 64 9.32 7.61 -14.87
CA SER A 64 8.64 7.95 -16.13
C SER A 64 7.80 6.80 -16.70
N ASP A 65 8.13 5.55 -16.33
CA ASP A 65 7.47 4.32 -16.78
C ASP A 65 6.21 3.99 -15.98
N VAL A 66 6.04 4.61 -14.80
CA VAL A 66 4.99 4.25 -13.85
C VAL A 66 3.95 5.36 -13.70
N ARG A 67 2.73 4.96 -13.33
CA ARG A 67 1.70 5.85 -12.81
C ARG A 67 1.57 5.56 -11.32
N PHE A 68 2.05 6.46 -10.48
CA PHE A 68 2.01 6.24 -9.04
C PHE A 68 0.60 6.51 -8.51
N GLN A 69 0.03 5.57 -7.77
CA GLN A 69 -1.29 5.68 -7.16
C GLN A 69 -1.16 5.70 -5.64
N GLN A 70 -1.76 6.70 -4.99
CA GLN A 70 -1.87 6.80 -3.53
C GLN A 70 -3.23 7.40 -3.13
N ASP A 71 -3.61 7.27 -1.87
CA ASP A 71 -4.78 7.96 -1.34
C ASP A 71 -4.52 9.44 -1.09
N ARG A 72 -5.58 10.17 -0.74
CA ARG A 72 -5.55 11.63 -0.53
C ARG A 72 -5.24 12.03 0.92
N ALA A 73 -4.54 11.20 1.70
CA ALA A 73 -4.12 11.58 3.04
C ALA A 73 -3.33 12.90 3.01
N THR A 74 -3.49 13.71 4.06
CA THR A 74 -2.84 15.03 4.16
C THR A 74 -1.34 14.94 3.94
N LEU A 75 -0.70 13.87 4.43
CA LEU A 75 0.73 13.66 4.26
C LEU A 75 1.11 13.34 2.80
N HIS A 76 0.36 12.47 2.11
CA HIS A 76 0.56 12.12 0.69
C HIS A 76 0.38 13.32 -0.26
N THR A 77 -0.46 14.28 0.13
CA THR A 77 -0.80 15.46 -0.68
C THR A 77 -0.06 16.74 -0.22
N SER A 78 0.82 16.61 0.77
CA SER A 78 1.58 17.72 1.33
C SER A 78 2.57 18.32 0.34
N GLY A 79 2.97 19.59 0.57
CA GLY A 79 3.92 20.29 -0.29
C GLY A 79 5.24 19.55 -0.44
N ILE A 80 5.81 19.05 0.66
CA ILE A 80 7.10 18.35 0.63
C ILE A 80 7.03 17.01 -0.10
N THR A 81 5.91 16.29 -0.01
CA THR A 81 5.70 15.05 -0.75
C THR A 81 5.55 15.29 -2.25
N LYS A 82 4.77 16.31 -2.65
CA LYS A 82 4.66 16.71 -4.06
C LYS A 82 5.99 17.19 -4.63
N GLN A 83 6.76 17.94 -3.85
CA GLN A 83 8.09 18.39 -4.23
C GLN A 83 9.02 17.20 -4.43
N TRP A 84 9.04 16.23 -3.50
CA TRP A 84 9.85 15.02 -3.64
C TRP A 84 9.52 14.24 -4.92
N PHE A 85 8.23 14.04 -5.24
CA PHE A 85 7.85 13.38 -6.49
C PHE A 85 8.37 14.14 -7.72
N THR A 86 8.28 15.47 -7.71
CA THR A 86 8.76 16.33 -8.81
C THR A 86 10.28 16.24 -8.97
N ASP A 87 11.01 16.36 -7.86
CA ASP A 87 12.49 16.32 -7.84
C ASP A 87 13.04 14.95 -8.25
N ASN A 88 12.26 13.88 -8.05
CA ASN A 88 12.62 12.51 -8.41
C ASN A 88 12.01 12.05 -9.75
N GLY A 89 11.55 12.98 -10.59
CA GLY A 89 11.14 12.68 -11.96
C GLY A 89 9.79 11.98 -12.12
N PHE A 90 8.96 11.91 -11.06
CA PHE A 90 7.59 11.46 -11.20
C PHE A 90 6.73 12.56 -11.82
N ASN A 91 5.91 12.18 -12.78
CA ASN A 91 4.96 13.10 -13.38
C ASN A 91 3.72 13.20 -12.47
N LEU A 92 3.55 14.35 -11.79
CA LEU A 92 2.41 14.59 -10.91
C LEU A 92 1.05 14.52 -11.61
N ASP A 93 0.97 14.84 -12.92
CA ASP A 93 -0.28 14.72 -13.69
C ASP A 93 -0.63 13.24 -13.97
N LYS A 94 0.38 12.37 -14.01
CA LYS A 94 0.19 10.91 -14.08
C LYS A 94 -0.06 10.29 -12.71
N ASN A 95 0.18 11.00 -11.61
CA ASN A 95 -0.07 10.50 -10.27
C ASN A 95 -1.58 10.45 -10.00
N MET A 96 -2.06 9.23 -9.75
CA MET A 96 -3.47 8.97 -9.54
C MET A 96 -3.82 9.08 -8.05
N ASN A 97 -4.64 10.06 -7.72
CA ASN A 97 -5.23 10.15 -6.38
C ASN A 97 -6.52 9.34 -6.34
N CYS A 98 -6.62 8.37 -5.42
CA CYS A 98 -7.90 7.70 -5.17
C CYS A 98 -8.92 8.71 -4.63
N PRO A 99 -10.20 8.63 -5.02
CA PRO A 99 -11.25 9.39 -4.35
C PRO A 99 -11.24 9.10 -2.85
N THR A 100 -11.42 10.13 -2.03
CA THR A 100 -11.50 9.97 -0.58
C THR A 100 -12.66 9.01 -0.26
N GLN A 101 -12.44 8.04 0.64
CA GLN A 101 -13.43 7.03 1.03
C GLN A 101 -13.80 5.99 -0.05
N SER A 102 -12.94 5.75 -1.04
CA SER A 102 -13.14 4.67 -2.03
C SER A 102 -12.03 3.62 -1.97
N PRO A 103 -11.96 2.80 -0.90
CA PRO A 103 -11.00 1.69 -0.82
C PRO A 103 -11.17 0.72 -2.00
N ASP A 104 -12.40 0.56 -2.51
CA ASP A 104 -12.73 -0.24 -3.69
C ASP A 104 -11.87 0.14 -4.92
N LEU A 105 -11.42 1.40 -5.00
CA LEU A 105 -10.63 1.94 -6.12
C LEU A 105 -9.10 1.88 -5.90
N SER A 106 -8.65 1.14 -4.89
CA SER A 106 -7.23 0.97 -4.61
C SER A 106 -6.89 -0.54 -4.61
N PRO A 107 -6.18 -1.05 -5.64
CA PRO A 107 -5.84 -2.47 -5.74
C PRO A 107 -5.07 -3.00 -4.54
N ILE A 108 -4.25 -2.16 -3.91
CA ILE A 108 -3.45 -2.55 -2.76
C ILE A 108 -4.30 -2.87 -1.52
N GLU A 109 -5.53 -2.34 -1.41
CA GLU A 109 -6.46 -2.71 -0.33
C GLU A 109 -6.78 -4.19 -0.31
N HIS A 110 -6.97 -4.76 -1.49
CA HIS A 110 -7.25 -6.17 -1.64
C HIS A 110 -6.02 -7.03 -1.35
N VAL A 111 -4.83 -6.50 -1.65
CA VAL A 111 -3.56 -7.14 -1.27
C VAL A 111 -3.38 -7.09 0.26
N TRP A 112 -3.73 -5.98 0.92
CA TRP A 112 -3.76 -5.91 2.39
C TRP A 112 -4.75 -6.88 3.01
N HIS A 113 -5.93 -7.03 2.41
CA HIS A 113 -6.90 -8.03 2.83
C HIS A 113 -6.35 -9.45 2.68
N LEU A 114 -5.76 -9.77 1.52
CA LEU A 114 -5.10 -11.05 1.28
C LEU A 114 -3.99 -11.34 2.29
N LEU A 115 -3.14 -10.35 2.60
CA LEU A 115 -2.09 -10.46 3.60
C LEU A 115 -2.69 -10.79 4.98
N LYS A 116 -3.73 -10.07 5.41
CA LYS A 116 -4.44 -10.35 6.67
C LYS A 116 -5.04 -11.76 6.71
N LEU A 117 -5.65 -12.20 5.60
CA LEU A 117 -6.17 -13.57 5.49
C LEU A 117 -5.06 -14.61 5.66
N ARG A 118 -3.90 -14.40 5.04
CA ARG A 118 -2.74 -15.30 5.18
C ARG A 118 -2.18 -15.30 6.60
N LEU A 119 -2.10 -14.15 7.26
CA LEU A 119 -1.67 -14.03 8.66
C LEU A 119 -2.65 -14.73 9.62
N ASN A 120 -3.96 -14.64 9.36
CA ASN A 120 -4.98 -15.31 10.16
C ASN A 120 -4.99 -16.84 10.00
N LYS A 121 -4.32 -17.39 8.98
CA LYS A 121 -4.16 -18.85 8.80
C LYS A 121 -3.06 -19.45 9.66
N TYR A 122 -2.24 -18.65 10.34
CA TYR A 122 -1.25 -19.18 11.27
C TYR A 122 -1.96 -19.87 12.45
N PRO A 123 -1.46 -21.03 12.92
CA PRO A 123 -2.12 -21.80 13.98
C PRO A 123 -2.12 -21.07 15.31
N THR A 124 -1.14 -20.20 15.54
CA THR A 124 -1.00 -19.39 16.74
C THR A 124 -0.99 -17.91 16.39
N ARG A 125 -1.40 -17.07 17.33
CA ARG A 125 -1.18 -15.61 17.23
C ARG A 125 0.30 -15.28 17.43
N PRO A 126 0.82 -14.19 16.83
CA PRO A 126 2.16 -13.75 17.11
C PRO A 126 2.27 -13.34 18.59
N SER A 127 3.31 -13.81 19.27
CA SER A 127 3.53 -13.50 20.69
C SER A 127 4.29 -12.19 20.91
N THR A 128 4.98 -11.68 19.88
CA THR A 128 5.76 -10.44 19.93
C THR A 128 5.58 -9.63 18.64
N LYS A 129 5.98 -8.35 18.65
CA LYS A 129 5.96 -7.50 17.46
C LYS A 129 6.92 -8.00 16.38
N GLU A 130 8.09 -8.49 16.79
CA GLU A 130 9.12 -9.04 15.90
C GLU A 130 8.62 -10.30 15.19
N GLU A 131 7.87 -11.16 15.90
CA GLU A 131 7.25 -12.32 15.28
C GLU A 131 6.14 -11.92 14.29
N LEU A 132 5.36 -10.88 14.60
CA LEU A 132 4.37 -10.34 13.66
C LEU A 132 5.04 -9.76 12.41
N GLU A 133 6.08 -8.95 12.57
CA GLU A 133 6.89 -8.40 11.49
C GLU A 133 7.47 -9.51 10.61
N ARG A 134 8.07 -10.54 11.20
CA ARG A 134 8.61 -11.69 10.47
C ARG A 134 7.54 -12.38 9.65
N ARG A 135 6.34 -12.59 10.21
CA ARG A 135 5.21 -13.20 9.49
C ARG A 135 4.70 -12.30 8.36
N ILE A 136 4.63 -10.98 8.58
CA ILE A 136 4.26 -10.02 7.54
C ILE A 136 5.24 -10.11 6.38
N ASN A 137 6.54 -10.01 6.64
CA ASN A 137 7.57 -10.11 5.61
C ASN A 137 7.47 -11.42 4.83
N ILE A 138 7.36 -12.56 5.52
CA ILE A 138 7.22 -13.87 4.85
C ILE A 138 5.97 -13.92 3.97
N GLN A 139 4.84 -13.43 4.44
CA GLN A 139 3.58 -13.51 3.68
C GLN A 139 3.49 -12.50 2.56
N TRP A 140 4.08 -11.31 2.74
CA TRP A 140 4.16 -10.24 1.75
C TRP A 140 4.97 -10.70 0.53
N TYR A 141 6.18 -11.20 0.74
CA TYR A 141 7.03 -11.68 -0.36
C TYR A 141 6.59 -13.03 -0.94
N LYS A 142 5.55 -13.66 -0.38
CA LYS A 142 4.84 -14.80 -1.00
C LYS A 142 3.68 -14.35 -1.90
N ILE A 143 3.35 -13.06 -1.95
CA ILE A 143 2.31 -12.56 -2.86
C ILE A 143 2.89 -12.66 -4.27
N THR A 144 2.14 -13.30 -5.16
CA THR A 144 2.59 -13.58 -6.52
C THR A 144 2.22 -12.45 -7.46
N GLU A 145 2.95 -12.34 -8.58
CA GLU A 145 2.60 -11.49 -9.72
C GLU A 145 1.13 -11.65 -10.11
N LYS A 146 0.67 -12.90 -10.26
CA LYS A 146 -0.71 -13.23 -10.63
C LYS A 146 -1.74 -12.70 -9.63
N GLU A 147 -1.41 -12.68 -8.34
CA GLU A 147 -2.29 -12.12 -7.32
C GLU A 147 -2.35 -10.59 -7.39
N CYS A 148 -1.22 -9.93 -7.66
CA CYS A 148 -1.20 -8.48 -7.90
C CYS A 148 -1.97 -8.11 -9.18
N GLN A 149 -1.71 -8.79 -10.29
CA GLN A 149 -2.39 -8.58 -11.59
C GLN A 149 -3.90 -8.72 -11.45
N LYS A 150 -4.37 -9.78 -10.77
CA LYS A 150 -5.80 -9.99 -10.53
C LYS A 150 -6.50 -8.75 -9.97
N TYR A 151 -5.87 -8.04 -9.02
CA TYR A 151 -6.47 -6.84 -8.42
C TYR A 151 -6.30 -5.61 -9.30
N ILE A 152 -5.16 -5.45 -9.95
CA ILE A 152 -4.90 -4.34 -10.88
C ILE A 152 -5.83 -4.42 -12.10
N ASP A 153 -5.94 -5.57 -12.74
CA ASP A 153 -6.78 -5.82 -13.92
C ASP A 153 -8.27 -5.66 -13.65
N SER A 154 -8.68 -5.77 -12.37
CA SER A 154 -10.07 -5.54 -12.00
C SER A 154 -10.47 -4.06 -12.00
N MET A 155 -9.50 -3.13 -11.97
CA MET A 155 -9.75 -1.69 -11.81
C MET A 155 -10.72 -1.08 -12.84
N PRO A 156 -10.64 -1.38 -14.15
CA PRO A 156 -11.62 -0.88 -15.11
C PRO A 156 -13.06 -1.28 -14.76
N ALA A 157 -13.27 -2.50 -14.25
CA ALA A 157 -14.60 -2.95 -13.82
C ALA A 157 -15.05 -2.26 -12.53
N ARG A 158 -14.14 -2.06 -11.56
CA ARG A 158 -14.44 -1.33 -10.31
C ARG A 158 -14.81 0.11 -10.55
N ILE A 159 -14.05 0.80 -11.41
CA ILE A 159 -14.34 2.18 -11.82
C ILE A 159 -15.73 2.26 -12.45
N LYS A 160 -16.07 1.34 -13.36
CA LYS A 160 -17.42 1.27 -13.95
C LYS A 160 -18.50 1.04 -12.89
N ALA A 161 -18.25 0.17 -11.90
CA ALA A 161 -19.18 -0.10 -10.82
C ALA A 161 -19.40 1.15 -9.94
N VAL A 162 -18.34 1.89 -9.59
CA VAL A 162 -18.43 3.14 -8.81
C VAL A 162 -19.16 4.24 -9.59
N ILE A 163 -18.90 4.35 -10.90
CA ILE A 163 -19.64 5.29 -11.75
C ILE A 163 -21.13 4.93 -11.78
N LYS A 164 -21.45 3.64 -11.94
CA LYS A 164 -22.84 3.14 -11.93
C LYS A 164 -23.54 3.37 -10.58
N SER A 165 -22.81 3.24 -9.47
CA SER A 165 -23.31 3.53 -8.12
C SER A 165 -23.32 5.03 -7.78
N LYS A 166 -22.94 5.91 -8.72
CA LYS A 166 -22.83 7.36 -8.52
C LYS A 166 -21.92 7.73 -7.34
N GLY A 167 -20.83 6.99 -7.16
CA GLY A 167 -19.88 7.18 -6.05
C GLY A 167 -20.21 6.38 -4.78
N GLY A 168 -21.28 5.59 -4.78
CA GLY A 168 -21.62 4.70 -3.68
C GLY A 168 -20.73 3.45 -3.59
N SER A 169 -20.79 2.75 -2.47
CA SER A 169 -20.08 1.48 -2.22
C SER A 169 -20.42 0.42 -3.27
N THR A 170 -19.43 -0.40 -3.61
CA THR A 170 -19.58 -1.51 -4.57
C THR A 170 -19.39 -2.86 -3.87
N HIS A 171 -19.55 -3.96 -4.62
CA HIS A 171 -19.32 -5.32 -4.11
C HIS A 171 -17.83 -5.70 -4.08
N TYR A 172 -16.95 -4.82 -4.55
CA TYR A 172 -15.52 -5.03 -4.63
C TYR A 172 -14.85 -4.79 -3.30
#